data_AF-A0A3D1RH06-F1
#
_entry.id   AF-A0A3D1RH06-F1
#
_cell.length_a   1.000
_cell.length_b   1.000
_cell.length_c   1.000
_cell.angle_alpha   90.00
_cell.angle_beta   90.00
_cell.angle_gamma   90.00
#
_symmetry.space_group_name_H-M   'P 1'
#
loop_
_entity.id
_entity.type
_entity.pdbx_description
1 polymer ?
#
loop_
_entity_poly.entity_id
_entity_poly.type
_entity_poly.pdbx_seq_one_letter_code
_entity_poly.pdbx_strand_id
1 'polypeptide(L)'
;MTPDYSTISPFLVSSKSKWSRSLGYIGLCLGVILLLCSVQMYMNVQQFIGGKEIKKSGYDFVSVSKLITDQNMGKDNRFTAAEIHEIQTQPFITDAAPLISNEFRAQISAGNIIPFSTDLFLEAIQDDFIDSVPPSFHWKPGESHVPVILSADYLEMYNIFAPSQDLPQLSESSIGKVQLQLDC
;
A
#
# COMPACT_ATOMS: atom_id res chain seq x y z
N MET A 1 53.78 16.41 23.07
CA MET A 1 53.46 17.37 24.15
C MET A 1 51.96 17.62 24.08
N THR A 2 51.15 16.89 24.85
CA THR A 2 49.71 17.13 24.92
C THR A 2 49.47 18.36 25.80
N PRO A 3 48.75 19.39 25.35
CA PRO A 3 48.51 20.56 26.18
C PRO A 3 47.74 20.17 27.45
N ASP A 4 48.27 20.58 28.60
CA ASP A 4 47.69 20.33 29.91
C ASP A 4 46.48 21.25 30.14
N TYR A 5 45.42 20.72 30.77
CA TYR A 5 44.15 21.43 31.01
C TYR A 5 44.38 22.75 31.78
N SER A 6 45.36 22.76 32.68
CA SER A 6 45.80 23.95 33.42
C SER A 6 46.14 25.13 32.51
N THR A 7 46.68 24.87 31.32
CA THR A 7 47.13 25.87 30.35
C THR A 7 45.97 26.47 29.53
N ILE A 8 44.87 25.72 29.36
CA ILE A 8 43.74 26.09 28.48
C ILE A 8 42.57 26.67 29.30
N SER A 9 42.43 26.25 30.55
CA SER A 9 41.37 26.68 31.47
C SER A 9 41.17 28.21 31.61
N PRO A 10 42.21 29.08 31.66
CA PRO A 10 41.99 30.52 31.81
C PRO A 10 41.32 31.15 30.59
N PHE A 11 41.48 30.58 29.39
CA PHE A 11 40.86 31.06 28.16
C PHE A 11 39.39 30.66 28.05
N LEU A 12 39.00 29.52 28.62
CA LEU A 12 37.60 29.09 28.72
C LEU A 12 36.79 29.88 29.77
N VAL A 13 37.47 30.45 30.77
CA VAL A 13 36.84 31.16 31.91
C VAL A 13 36.87 32.70 31.75
N SER A 14 37.21 33.21 30.55
CA SER A 14 37.44 34.64 30.30
C SER A 14 36.20 35.57 30.44
N SER A 15 34.99 35.05 30.67
CA SER A 15 33.79 35.88 30.92
C SER A 15 33.63 36.18 32.40
N LYS A 16 33.79 37.46 32.79
CA LYS A 16 33.57 37.94 34.17
C LYS A 16 32.12 37.77 34.65
N SER A 17 31.15 37.53 33.75
CA SER A 17 29.73 37.43 34.10
C SER A 17 29.24 35.99 34.11
N LYS A 18 28.88 35.49 35.29
CA LYS A 18 28.27 34.15 35.49
C LYS A 18 27.01 33.97 34.63
N TRP A 19 26.29 35.04 34.33
CA TRP A 19 25.06 35.03 33.55
C TRP A 19 25.28 34.73 32.07
N SER A 20 26.30 35.36 31.46
CA SER A 20 26.66 35.13 30.05
C SER A 20 27.09 33.68 29.80
N ARG A 21 27.82 33.09 30.75
CA ARG A 21 28.26 31.69 30.65
C ARG A 21 27.10 30.70 30.73
N SER A 22 26.17 30.89 31.68
CA SER A 22 24.98 30.04 31.78
C SER A 22 24.10 30.13 30.54
N LEU A 23 23.94 31.33 29.97
CA LEU A 23 23.19 31.52 28.72
C LEU A 23 23.83 30.76 27.55
N GLY A 24 25.16 30.77 27.43
CA GLY A 24 25.88 30.00 26.41
C GLY A 24 25.70 28.48 26.55
N TYR A 25 25.74 27.95 27.78
CA TYR A 25 25.47 26.53 28.02
C TYR A 25 24.01 26.15 27.72
N ILE A 26 23.05 27.01 28.05
CA ILE A 26 21.64 26.79 27.71
C ILE A 26 21.44 26.79 26.19
N GLY A 27 22.07 27.74 25.47
CA GLY A 27 22.02 27.78 24.01
C GLY A 27 22.63 26.54 23.36
N LEU A 28 23.78 26.08 23.85
CA LEU A 28 24.40 24.83 23.38
C LEU A 28 23.51 23.62 23.66
N CYS A 29 22.93 23.52 24.86
CA CYS A 29 22.01 22.45 25.23
C CYS A 29 20.78 22.43 24.33
N LEU A 30 20.15 23.58 24.11
CA LEU A 30 19.02 23.72 23.19
C LEU A 30 19.41 23.34 21.75
N GLY A 31 20.59 23.74 21.28
CA GLY A 31 21.10 23.38 19.96
C GLY A 31 21.29 21.86 19.80
N VAL A 32 21.86 21.20 20.81
CA VAL A 32 22.03 19.73 20.81
C VAL A 32 20.66 19.03 20.87
N ILE A 33 19.73 19.50 21.70
CA ILE A 33 18.36 18.96 21.77
C ILE A 33 17.67 19.08 20.41
N LEU A 34 17.80 20.24 19.75
CA LEU A 34 17.19 20.47 18.44
C LEU A 34 17.78 19.54 17.39
N LEU A 35 19.11 19.37 17.38
CA LEU A 35 19.80 18.44 16.49
C LEU A 35 19.35 16.99 16.70
N LEU A 36 19.29 16.54 17.96
CA LEU A 36 18.80 15.19 18.29
C LEU A 36 17.33 15.00 17.90
N CYS A 37 16.50 16.03 18.08
CA CYS A 37 15.10 16.02 17.66
C CYS A 37 14.97 15.87 16.14
N SER A 38 15.78 16.59 15.36
CA SER A 38 15.80 16.45 13.90
C SER A 38 16.22 15.05 13.45
N VAL A 39 17.22 14.45 14.11
CA VAL A 39 17.66 13.07 13.82
C VAL A 39 16.56 12.07 14.18
N GLN A 40 15.92 12.22 15.33
CA GLN A 40 14.80 11.35 15.73
C GLN A 40 13.62 11.48 14.78
N MET A 41 13.28 12.69 14.36
CA MET A 41 12.22 12.95 13.38
C MET A 41 12.55 12.29 12.04
N TYR A 42 13.79 12.38 11.56
CA TYR A 42 14.23 11.69 10.35
C TYR A 42 14.06 10.17 10.47
N MET A 43 14.52 9.57 11.58
CA MET A 43 14.34 8.13 11.81
C MET A 43 12.86 7.73 11.87
N ASN A 44 12.02 8.51 12.56
CA ASN A 44 10.58 8.26 12.63
C ASN A 44 9.95 8.32 11.24
N VAL A 45 10.27 9.36 10.46
CA VAL A 45 9.77 9.50 9.08
C VAL A 45 10.23 8.31 8.22
N GLN A 46 11.48 7.86 8.33
CA GLN A 46 11.95 6.68 7.61
C GLN A 46 11.26 5.39 8.08
N GLN A 47 10.90 5.27 9.36
CA GLN A 47 10.13 4.14 9.84
C GLN A 47 8.67 4.18 9.34
N PHE A 48 8.07 5.36 9.20
CA PHE A 48 6.72 5.50 8.64
C PHE A 48 6.68 5.34 7.12
N ILE A 49 7.71 5.80 6.41
CA ILE A 49 7.81 5.70 4.95
C ILE A 49 8.30 4.30 4.54
N GLY A 50 9.33 3.78 5.21
CA GLY A 50 9.92 2.46 4.96
C GLY A 50 9.22 1.30 5.69
N GLY A 51 8.32 1.59 6.62
CA GLY A 51 7.48 0.61 7.31
C GLY A 51 6.14 0.36 6.61
N LYS A 52 6.06 0.56 5.30
CA LYS A 52 4.88 0.16 4.52
C LYS A 52 5.05 -1.25 3.99
N GLU A 53 4.10 -2.08 4.42
CA GLU A 53 3.91 -3.49 4.08
C GLU A 53 5.03 -4.39 4.61
N ILE A 54 4.72 -5.20 5.63
CA ILE A 54 5.46 -6.42 5.89
C ILE A 54 5.19 -7.31 4.66
N LYS A 55 5.98 -7.13 3.61
CA LYS A 55 5.98 -7.98 2.43
C LYS A 55 6.27 -9.38 2.92
N LYS A 56 5.26 -10.25 2.87
CA LYS A 56 5.38 -11.63 3.36
C LYS A 56 6.47 -12.38 2.58
N SER A 57 6.69 -11.98 1.34
CA SER A 57 7.57 -12.62 0.38
C SER A 57 8.88 -11.86 0.12
N GLY A 58 9.00 -10.61 0.57
CA GLY A 58 10.18 -9.77 0.33
C GLY A 58 10.35 -9.30 -1.13
N TYR A 59 9.35 -9.50 -1.98
CA TYR A 59 9.37 -9.08 -3.39
C TYR A 59 8.64 -7.76 -3.64
N ASP A 60 8.93 -7.14 -4.78
CA ASP A 60 8.17 -6.02 -5.33
C ASP A 60 7.27 -6.56 -6.46
N PHE A 61 5.97 -6.30 -6.36
CA PHE A 61 5.02 -6.68 -7.40
C PHE A 61 4.79 -5.53 -8.37
N VAL A 62 4.81 -5.83 -9.67
CA VAL A 62 4.55 -4.86 -10.74
C VAL A 62 3.46 -5.40 -11.66
N SER A 63 2.38 -4.64 -11.82
CA SER A 63 1.35 -4.95 -12.80
C SER A 63 1.81 -4.55 -14.20
N VAL A 64 1.68 -5.45 -15.16
CA VAL A 64 2.06 -5.25 -16.55
C VAL A 64 0.84 -5.50 -17.43
N SER A 65 0.53 -4.51 -18.28
CA SER A 65 -0.60 -4.57 -19.22
C SER A 65 -0.13 -4.34 -20.64
N LYS A 66 -0.76 -5.00 -21.61
CA LYS A 66 -0.53 -4.69 -23.03
C LYS A 66 -1.16 -3.34 -23.36
N LEU A 67 -0.47 -2.55 -24.18
CA LEU A 67 -1.01 -1.29 -24.69
C LEU A 67 -2.17 -1.58 -25.64
N ILE A 68 -3.34 -1.00 -25.35
CA ILE A 68 -4.51 -1.03 -26.23
C ILE A 68 -4.46 0.17 -27.18
N THR A 69 -4.60 -0.11 -28.46
CA THR A 69 -4.54 0.79 -29.61
C THR A 69 -5.72 0.52 -30.53
N ASP A 70 -6.00 1.40 -31.48
CA ASP A 70 -7.08 1.21 -32.45
C ASP A 70 -6.98 -0.10 -33.26
N GLN A 71 -5.76 -0.65 -33.39
CA GLN A 71 -5.49 -1.85 -34.18
C GLN A 71 -5.81 -3.16 -33.43
N ASN A 72 -5.74 -3.14 -32.10
CA ASN A 72 -5.95 -4.31 -31.24
C ASN A 72 -7.14 -4.16 -30.28
N MET A 73 -7.81 -3.01 -30.26
CA MET A 73 -9.08 -2.83 -29.57
C MET A 73 -10.09 -3.88 -30.04
N GLY A 74 -10.79 -4.51 -29.08
CA GLY A 74 -11.80 -5.54 -29.35
C GLY A 74 -11.24 -6.93 -29.71
N LYS A 75 -9.91 -7.11 -29.70
CA LYS A 75 -9.27 -8.43 -29.83
C LYS A 75 -8.94 -9.03 -28.46
N ASP A 76 -8.63 -10.32 -28.42
CA ASP A 76 -8.01 -10.93 -27.26
C ASP A 76 -6.59 -10.39 -27.09
N ASN A 77 -6.38 -9.60 -26.04
CA ASN A 77 -5.10 -9.00 -25.70
C ASN A 77 -4.48 -9.62 -24.45
N ARG A 78 -4.95 -10.80 -24.01
CA ARG A 78 -4.34 -11.52 -22.89
C ARG A 78 -2.91 -11.94 -23.23
N PHE A 79 -2.10 -12.10 -22.19
CA PHE A 79 -0.76 -12.65 -22.34
C PHE A 79 -0.86 -14.14 -22.67
N THR A 80 -0.12 -14.57 -23.69
CA THR A 80 0.04 -15.97 -24.06
C THR A 80 1.05 -16.64 -23.14
N ALA A 81 1.00 -17.97 -23.04
CA ALA A 81 1.96 -18.73 -22.24
C ALA A 81 3.42 -18.48 -22.68
N ALA A 82 3.65 -18.25 -23.98
CA ALA A 82 4.97 -17.93 -24.52
C ALA A 82 5.47 -16.55 -24.05
N GLU A 83 4.61 -15.52 -24.06
CA GLU A 83 4.96 -14.18 -23.58
C GLU A 83 5.21 -14.17 -22.06
N ILE A 84 4.41 -14.92 -21.28
CA ILE A 84 4.63 -15.05 -19.85
C ILE A 84 5.98 -15.72 -19.58
N HIS A 85 6.31 -16.78 -20.33
CA HIS A 85 7.60 -17.44 -20.21
C HIS A 85 8.76 -16.50 -20.56
N GLU A 86 8.62 -15.69 -21.61
CA GLU A 86 9.62 -14.67 -21.97
C GLU A 86 9.85 -13.66 -20.83
N ILE A 87 8.78 -13.22 -20.16
CA ILE A 87 8.86 -12.34 -18.98
C ILE A 87 9.59 -13.07 -17.84
N GLN A 88 9.24 -14.32 -17.54
CA GLN A 88 9.89 -15.10 -16.48
C GLN A 88 11.38 -15.35 -16.73
N THR A 89 11.85 -15.31 -17.98
CA THR A 89 13.29 -15.50 -18.30
C THR A 89 14.16 -14.28 -18.02
N GLN A 90 13.57 -13.11 -17.72
CA GLN A 90 14.35 -11.91 -17.45
C GLN A 90 15.11 -12.02 -16.12
N PRO A 91 16.40 -11.64 -16.06
CA PRO A 91 17.26 -11.91 -14.91
C PRO A 91 16.87 -11.18 -13.61
N PHE A 92 16.02 -10.15 -13.72
CA PHE A 92 15.52 -9.35 -12.59
C PHE A 92 14.10 -9.74 -12.15
N ILE A 93 13.47 -10.71 -12.83
CA ILE A 93 12.12 -11.18 -12.52
C ILE A 93 12.23 -12.49 -11.76
N THR A 94 11.60 -12.56 -10.59
CA THR A 94 11.57 -13.80 -9.79
C THR A 94 10.47 -14.74 -10.26
N ASP A 95 9.28 -14.19 -10.54
CA ASP A 95 8.16 -14.93 -11.11
C ASP A 95 7.19 -13.97 -11.84
N ALA A 96 6.35 -14.51 -12.71
CA ALA A 96 5.27 -13.80 -13.37
C ALA A 96 4.06 -14.73 -13.55
N ALA A 97 2.89 -14.25 -13.17
CA ALA A 97 1.63 -14.98 -13.30
C ALA A 97 0.59 -14.13 -14.06
N PRO A 98 -0.29 -14.77 -14.85
CA PRO A 98 -1.39 -14.06 -15.48
C PRO A 98 -2.49 -13.74 -14.45
N LEU A 99 -3.18 -12.63 -14.67
CA LEU A 99 -4.51 -12.38 -14.09
C LEU A 99 -5.55 -13.10 -14.96
N ILE A 100 -6.35 -13.95 -14.35
CA ILE A 100 -7.36 -14.76 -15.03
C ILE A 100 -8.72 -14.10 -14.83
N SER A 101 -9.27 -13.51 -15.88
CA SER A 101 -10.60 -12.91 -15.83
C SER A 101 -11.70 -13.96 -15.66
N ASN A 102 -12.80 -13.58 -15.01
CA ASN A 102 -13.99 -14.40 -14.87
C ASN A 102 -14.69 -14.66 -16.21
N GLU A 103 -15.14 -15.89 -16.43
CA GLU A 103 -15.92 -16.33 -17.61
C GLU A 103 -17.43 -16.44 -17.31
N PHE A 104 -17.85 -15.96 -16.13
CA PHE A 104 -19.23 -15.95 -15.64
C PHE A 104 -19.62 -14.54 -15.21
N ARG A 105 -20.91 -14.22 -15.17
CA ARG A 105 -21.36 -12.89 -14.75
C ARG A 105 -21.22 -12.76 -13.23
N ALA A 106 -20.49 -11.75 -12.77
CA ALA A 106 -20.41 -11.41 -11.36
C ALA A 106 -21.20 -10.12 -11.14
N GLN A 107 -22.16 -10.15 -10.22
CA GLN A 107 -23.06 -9.03 -9.96
C GLN A 107 -23.07 -8.70 -8.48
N ILE A 108 -22.88 -7.42 -8.16
CA ILE A 108 -23.09 -6.92 -6.80
C ILE A 108 -24.53 -6.43 -6.66
N SER A 109 -25.19 -6.86 -5.60
CA SER A 109 -26.49 -6.36 -5.18
C SER A 109 -26.57 -6.28 -3.65
N ALA A 110 -27.06 -5.16 -3.14
CA ALA A 110 -27.35 -5.00 -1.71
C ALA A 110 -28.80 -5.42 -1.37
N GLY A 111 -29.48 -6.14 -2.27
CA GLY A 111 -30.86 -6.58 -2.09
C GLY A 111 -31.79 -5.39 -1.80
N ASN A 112 -32.53 -5.46 -0.68
CA ASN A 112 -33.46 -4.39 -0.27
C ASN A 112 -32.78 -3.14 0.33
N ILE A 113 -31.47 -3.17 0.55
CA ILE A 113 -30.73 -2.06 1.18
C ILE A 113 -30.45 -0.96 0.15
N ILE A 114 -30.19 -1.35 -1.10
CA ILE A 114 -29.92 -0.43 -2.20
C ILE A 114 -30.59 -1.02 -3.46
N PRO A 115 -31.49 -0.28 -4.13
CA PRO A 115 -32.05 -0.69 -5.42
C PRO A 115 -31.03 -0.49 -6.55
N PHE A 116 -29.79 -0.94 -6.32
CA PHE A 116 -28.66 -0.82 -7.21
C PHE A 116 -28.08 -2.20 -7.43
N SER A 117 -27.83 -2.50 -8.70
CA SER A 117 -27.10 -3.68 -9.06
C SER A 117 -26.17 -3.36 -10.22
N THR A 118 -24.94 -3.82 -10.11
CA THR A 118 -23.91 -3.60 -11.11
C THR A 118 -23.14 -4.87 -11.37
N ASP A 119 -22.78 -5.05 -12.63
CA ASP A 119 -21.86 -6.10 -13.03
C ASP A 119 -20.44 -5.67 -12.65
N LEU A 120 -19.67 -6.64 -12.17
CA LEU A 120 -18.26 -6.52 -11.89
C LEU A 120 -17.47 -7.51 -12.74
N PHE A 121 -16.24 -7.15 -13.02
CA PHE A 121 -15.23 -8.10 -13.44
C PHE A 121 -14.47 -8.57 -12.20
N LEU A 122 -14.15 -9.87 -12.19
CA LEU A 122 -13.33 -10.49 -11.17
C LEU A 122 -12.10 -11.07 -11.85
N GLU A 123 -10.97 -10.99 -11.17
CA GLU A 123 -9.72 -11.58 -11.62
C GLU A 123 -9.22 -12.53 -10.55
N ALA A 124 -8.79 -13.71 -10.98
CA ALA A 124 -8.08 -14.66 -10.15
C ALA A 124 -6.58 -14.49 -10.36
N ILE A 125 -5.84 -14.49 -9.25
CA ILE A 125 -4.39 -14.45 -9.21
C ILE A 125 -3.89 -15.60 -8.31
N GLN A 126 -2.65 -16.04 -8.52
CA GLN A 126 -2.03 -17.04 -7.67
C GLN A 126 -1.76 -16.48 -6.27
N ASP A 127 -1.97 -17.30 -5.24
CA ASP A 127 -1.85 -16.89 -3.82
C ASP A 127 -0.48 -16.29 -3.48
N ASP A 128 0.59 -16.77 -4.11
CA ASP A 128 1.97 -16.29 -3.88
C ASP A 128 2.19 -14.82 -4.32
N PHE A 129 1.27 -14.28 -5.13
CA PHE A 129 1.28 -12.88 -5.58
C PHE A 129 0.42 -11.96 -4.69
N ILE A 130 -0.10 -12.47 -3.57
CA ILE A 130 -0.83 -11.69 -2.58
C ILE A 130 -0.05 -11.71 -1.26
N ASP A 131 0.42 -10.55 -0.82
CA ASP A 131 1.25 -10.42 0.39
C ASP A 131 0.54 -10.94 1.64
N SER A 132 -0.71 -10.55 1.85
CA SER A 132 -1.47 -11.04 2.99
C SER A 132 -2.94 -11.24 2.62
N VAL A 133 -3.44 -12.41 3.01
CA VAL A 133 -4.86 -12.75 2.97
C VAL A 133 -5.23 -13.36 4.31
N PRO A 134 -6.46 -13.17 4.79
CA PRO A 134 -6.90 -13.80 6.03
C PRO A 134 -6.90 -15.33 5.87
N PRO A 135 -6.76 -16.11 6.97
CA PRO A 135 -6.83 -17.58 6.92
C PRO A 135 -8.14 -18.14 6.36
N SER A 136 -9.19 -17.32 6.28
CA SER A 136 -10.47 -17.65 5.66
C SER A 136 -10.50 -17.45 4.14
N PHE A 137 -9.43 -16.93 3.53
CA PHE A 137 -9.32 -16.71 2.09
C PHE A 137 -8.88 -17.99 1.38
N HIS A 138 -9.72 -19.01 1.45
CA HIS A 138 -9.53 -20.26 0.72
C HIS A 138 -10.87 -20.69 0.16
N TRP A 139 -10.84 -21.24 -1.04
CA TRP A 139 -12.01 -21.82 -1.68
C TRP A 139 -11.65 -23.18 -2.28
N LYS A 140 -12.60 -24.10 -2.25
CA LYS A 140 -12.50 -25.41 -2.89
C LYS A 140 -13.69 -25.70 -3.79
N PRO A 141 -13.50 -26.50 -4.86
CA PRO A 141 -14.60 -26.95 -5.70
C PRO A 141 -15.74 -27.55 -4.86
N GLY A 142 -16.95 -27.03 -5.04
CA GLY A 142 -18.16 -27.44 -4.32
C GLY A 142 -18.56 -26.53 -3.15
N GLU A 143 -17.71 -25.56 -2.77
CA GLU A 143 -18.08 -24.56 -1.77
C GLU A 143 -18.95 -23.45 -2.39
N SER A 144 -20.00 -23.06 -1.66
CA SER A 144 -20.98 -22.05 -2.10
C SER A 144 -20.55 -20.60 -1.87
N HIS A 145 -19.45 -20.38 -1.15
CA HIS A 145 -18.97 -19.05 -0.79
C HIS A 145 -17.56 -18.87 -1.32
N VAL A 146 -17.38 -17.96 -2.28
CA VAL A 146 -16.08 -17.59 -2.83
C VAL A 146 -15.60 -16.33 -2.10
N PRO A 147 -14.45 -16.37 -1.39
CA PRO A 147 -13.90 -15.18 -0.79
C PRO A 147 -13.34 -14.27 -1.90
N VAL A 148 -13.62 -12.96 -1.79
CA VAL A 148 -13.18 -11.96 -2.77
C VAL A 148 -12.46 -10.82 -2.08
N ILE A 149 -11.47 -10.25 -2.76
CA ILE A 149 -10.78 -9.02 -2.35
C ILE A 149 -11.34 -7.89 -3.19
N LEU A 150 -11.78 -6.82 -2.53
CA LEU A 150 -12.26 -5.61 -3.19
C LEU A 150 -11.31 -4.45 -2.83
N SER A 151 -10.78 -3.75 -3.84
CA SER A 151 -9.96 -2.56 -3.60
C SER A 151 -10.79 -1.46 -2.94
N ALA A 152 -10.18 -0.71 -2.03
CA ALA A 152 -10.78 0.48 -1.43
C ALA A 152 -11.23 1.50 -2.50
N ASP A 153 -10.52 1.58 -3.64
CA ASP A 153 -10.85 2.48 -4.74
C ASP A 153 -12.25 2.21 -5.32
N TYR A 154 -12.72 0.96 -5.33
CA TYR A 154 -14.08 0.64 -5.78
C TYR A 154 -15.13 1.24 -4.84
N LEU A 155 -14.90 1.15 -3.52
CA LEU A 155 -15.79 1.72 -2.51
C LEU A 155 -15.80 3.25 -2.60
N GLU A 156 -14.63 3.86 -2.81
CA GLU A 156 -14.51 5.30 -2.99
C GLU A 156 -15.24 5.79 -4.25
N MET A 157 -15.01 5.12 -5.39
CA MET A 157 -15.68 5.44 -6.65
C MET A 157 -17.20 5.30 -6.53
N TYR A 158 -17.68 4.23 -5.88
CA TYR A 158 -19.09 4.06 -5.57
C TYR A 158 -19.61 5.23 -4.71
N ASN A 159 -18.93 5.58 -3.63
CA ASN A 159 -19.38 6.63 -2.71
C ASN A 159 -19.41 8.03 -3.33
N ILE A 160 -18.60 8.29 -4.37
CA ILE A 160 -18.67 9.52 -5.17
C ILE A 160 -19.89 9.49 -6.09
N PHE A 161 -20.17 8.34 -6.71
CA PHE A 161 -21.28 8.16 -7.64
C PHE A 161 -22.65 8.10 -6.94
N ALA A 162 -22.75 7.41 -5.80
CA ALA A 162 -24.02 7.04 -5.17
C ALA A 162 -24.96 8.23 -4.91
N PRO A 163 -24.50 9.36 -4.33
CA PRO A 163 -25.36 10.51 -4.08
C PRO A 163 -25.96 11.12 -5.35
N SER A 164 -25.28 11.00 -6.50
CA SER A 164 -25.77 11.52 -7.78
C SER A 164 -26.93 10.73 -8.37
N GLN A 165 -27.12 9.49 -7.90
CA GLN A 165 -28.19 8.58 -8.31
C GLN A 165 -29.21 8.34 -7.18
N ASP A 166 -29.24 9.21 -6.17
CA ASP A 166 -30.07 9.06 -4.97
C ASP A 166 -29.82 7.73 -4.20
N LEU A 167 -28.61 7.17 -4.32
CA LEU A 167 -28.19 5.95 -3.62
C LEU A 167 -27.42 6.30 -2.34
N PRO A 168 -27.55 5.49 -1.27
CA PRO A 168 -26.82 5.69 -0.04
C PRO A 168 -25.33 5.37 -0.22
N GLN A 169 -24.48 6.15 0.45
CA GLN A 169 -23.08 5.82 0.61
C GLN A 169 -22.89 4.63 1.57
N LEU A 170 -21.84 3.86 1.36
CA LEU A 170 -21.51 2.67 2.12
C LEU A 170 -20.24 2.87 2.95
N SER A 171 -20.27 2.39 4.19
CA SER A 171 -19.07 2.23 5.01
C SER A 171 -18.33 0.94 4.67
N GLU A 172 -17.06 0.85 5.04
CA GLU A 172 -16.25 -0.37 4.94
C GLU A 172 -16.90 -1.57 5.66
N SER A 173 -17.54 -1.34 6.80
CA SER A 173 -18.29 -2.39 7.51
C SER A 173 -19.61 -2.80 6.82
N SER A 174 -20.15 -1.93 5.96
CA SER A 174 -21.39 -2.19 5.23
C SER A 174 -21.13 -2.88 3.90
N ILE A 175 -20.03 -2.57 3.22
CA ILE A 175 -19.69 -3.22 1.94
C ILE A 175 -19.47 -4.73 2.11
N GLY A 176 -18.91 -5.17 3.25
CA GLY A 176 -18.76 -6.60 3.57
C GLY A 176 -20.07 -7.36 3.76
N LYS A 177 -21.21 -6.67 3.84
CA LYS A 177 -22.56 -7.29 3.93
C LYS A 177 -23.27 -7.34 2.58
N VAL A 178 -22.73 -6.66 1.57
CA VAL A 178 -23.29 -6.67 0.23
C VAL A 178 -23.05 -8.04 -0.38
N GLN A 179 -24.07 -8.56 -1.06
CA GLN A 179 -24.00 -9.90 -1.65
C GLN A 179 -23.42 -9.79 -3.06
N LEU A 180 -22.35 -10.55 -3.29
CA LEU A 180 -21.84 -10.82 -4.63
C LEU A 180 -22.50 -12.10 -5.13
N GLN A 181 -23.27 -11.98 -6.21
CA GLN A 181 -23.87 -13.11 -6.91
C GLN A 181 -22.99 -13.48 -8.10
N LEU A 182 -22.66 -14.75 -8.21
CA LEU A 182 -21.95 -15.32 -9.35
C LEU A 182 -22.92 -16.20 -10.13
N ASP A 183 -23.19 -15.83 -11.38
CA ASP A 183 -24.05 -16.59 -12.29
C ASP A 183 -23.18 -17.55 -13.12
N CYS A 184 -22.88 -18.72 -12.55
CA CYS A 184 -22.03 -19.77 -13.12
C CYS A 184 -22.79 -20.83 -13.93
#